data_AF-A0A968BY42-F1
#
_entry.id   AF-A0A968BY42-F1
#
_cell.length_a   1.000
_cell.length_b   1.000
_cell.length_c   1.000
_cell.angle_alpha   90.00
_cell.angle_beta   90.00
_cell.angle_gamma   90.00
#
_symmetry.space_group_name_H-M   'P 1'
#
loop_
_entity.id
_entity.type
_entity.pdbx_description
1 polymer ?
#
loop_
_entity_poly.entity_id
_entity_poly.type
_entity_poly.pdbx_seq_one_letter_code
_entity_poly.pdbx_strand_id
1 'polypeptide(L)' 'AGILLVAAGYEASGFRCQSCRYLMLSERDECPLCGGGVEAVDDLVETMTHRALEQGVEVEIVRGSEELDGAGSVGALLRY' A
#
# COMPACT_ATOMS: atom_id res chain seq x y z
N ALA A 1 -7.57 16.14 -0.83
CA ALA A 1 -7.16 14.77 -0.47
C ALA A 1 -5.84 14.46 -1.19
N GLY A 2 -5.07 13.46 -0.76
CA GLY A 2 -4.01 12.90 -1.64
C GLY A 2 -4.65 11.92 -2.62
N ILE A 3 -3.89 11.44 -3.60
CA ILE A 3 -4.36 10.40 -4.54
C ILE A 3 -3.44 9.19 -4.42
N LEU A 4 -4.00 8.01 -4.18
CA LEU A 4 -3.29 6.73 -4.28
C LEU A 4 -3.42 6.23 -5.73
N LEU A 5 -2.29 5.91 -6.36
CA LEU A 5 -2.22 5.38 -7.72
C LEU A 5 -1.86 3.89 -7.64
N VAL A 6 -2.65 3.04 -8.28
CA VAL A 6 -2.40 1.60 -8.34
C VAL A 6 -2.46 1.13 -9.79
N ALA A 7 -1.46 0.39 -10.25
CA ALA A 7 -1.47 -0.19 -11.58
C ALA A 7 -2.53 -1.30 -11.67
N ALA A 8 -3.28 -1.32 -12.76
CA ALA A 8 -4.33 -2.30 -12.96
C ALA A 8 -3.76 -3.72 -13.10
N GLY A 9 -4.26 -4.66 -12.29
CA GLY A 9 -3.78 -6.04 -12.28
C GLY A 9 -2.50 -6.25 -11.48
N TYR A 10 -2.04 -5.23 -10.74
CA TYR A 10 -0.96 -5.40 -9.79
C TYR A 10 -1.47 -6.09 -8.53
N GLU A 11 -0.87 -7.22 -8.21
CA GLU A 11 -1.10 -7.98 -6.99
C GLU A 11 0.22 -8.03 -6.23
N ALA A 12 0.16 -7.74 -4.94
CA ALA A 12 1.33 -7.79 -4.07
C ALA A 12 0.94 -8.35 -2.72
N SER A 13 1.66 -9.37 -2.28
CA SER A 13 1.67 -9.82 -0.90
C SER A 13 2.64 -8.97 -0.07
N GLY A 14 2.36 -8.82 1.22
CA GLY A 14 3.24 -8.12 2.13
C GLY A 14 2.95 -8.45 3.58
N PHE A 15 3.30 -7.52 4.45
CA PHE A 15 3.13 -7.64 5.89
C PHE A 15 2.43 -6.42 6.45
N ARG A 16 1.57 -6.63 7.44
CA ARG A 16 0.85 -5.58 8.15
C ARG A 16 1.18 -5.64 9.63
N CYS A 17 1.43 -4.49 10.24
CA CYS A 17 1.51 -4.42 11.70
C CYS A 17 0.11 -4.52 12.32
N GLN A 18 -0.07 -5.40 13.29
CA GLN A 18 -1.36 -5.56 13.99
C GLN A 18 -1.69 -4.37 14.90
N SER A 19 -0.70 -3.58 15.33
CA SER A 19 -0.92 -2.44 16.24
C SER A 19 -1.17 -1.12 15.50
N CYS A 20 -0.27 -0.70 14.61
CA CYS A 20 -0.36 0.59 13.92
C CYS A 20 -0.88 0.50 12.47
N ARG A 21 -1.18 -0.72 12.00
CA ARG A 21 -1.61 -1.02 10.62
C ARG A 21 -0.59 -0.61 9.55
N TYR A 22 0.68 -0.43 9.89
CA TYR A 22 1.71 -0.12 8.90
C TYR A 22 1.90 -1.28 7.91
N LEU A 23 2.06 -0.95 6.62
CA LEU A 23 2.22 -1.92 5.54
C LEU A 23 3.69 -2.01 5.14
N MET A 24 4.16 -3.23 4.91
CA MET A 24 5.55 -3.56 4.62
C MET A 24 5.59 -4.54 3.45
N LEU A 25 6.57 -4.38 2.57
CA LEU A 25 6.83 -5.32 1.47
C LEU A 25 7.88 -6.37 1.83
N SER A 26 8.66 -6.13 2.88
CA SER A 26 9.72 -7.04 3.34
C SER A 26 9.30 -7.70 4.64
N GLU A 27 9.61 -8.99 4.77
CA GLU A 27 9.45 -9.74 6.01
C GLU A 27 10.31 -9.12 7.12
N ARG A 28 9.69 -8.93 8.27
CA ARG A 28 10.32 -8.43 9.49
C ARG A 28 9.68 -9.13 10.67
N ASP A 29 10.41 -9.21 11.78
CA ASP A 29 9.86 -9.74 13.04
C ASP A 29 9.02 -8.68 13.77
N GLU A 30 9.37 -7.40 13.58
CA GLU A 30 8.76 -6.27 14.31
C GLU A 30 8.52 -5.07 13.41
N CYS A 31 7.45 -4.33 13.70
CA CYS A 31 7.12 -3.11 12.98
C CYS A 31 8.14 -1.99 13.24
N PRO A 32 8.75 -1.38 12.21
CA PRO A 32 9.77 -0.35 12.39
C PRO A 32 9.23 0.98 12.95
N LEU A 33 7.91 1.17 12.95
CA LEU A 33 7.27 2.40 13.46
C LEU A 33 6.85 2.32 14.93
N CYS A 34 6.44 1.15 15.41
CA CYS A 34 5.89 1.02 16.75
C CYS A 34 6.38 -0.21 17.53
N GLY A 35 7.23 -1.06 16.94
CA GLY A 35 7.70 -2.31 17.55
C GLY A 35 6.63 -3.39 17.72
N GLY A 36 5.44 -3.20 17.12
CA GLY A 36 4.34 -4.16 17.22
C GLY A 36 4.57 -5.39 16.33
N GLY A 37 3.88 -6.49 16.67
CA GLY A 37 3.87 -7.70 15.86
C GLY A 37 3.35 -7.45 14.44
N VAL A 38 3.91 -8.20 13.50
CA VAL A 38 3.60 -8.13 12.08
C VAL A 38 3.03 -9.45 11.59
N GLU A 39 2.04 -9.37 10.71
CA GLU A 39 1.36 -10.51 10.12
C GLU A 39 1.49 -10.44 8.59
N ALA A 40 1.57 -11.60 7.94
CA ALA A 40 1.54 -11.67 6.49
C ALA A 40 0.13 -11.34 5.96
N VAL A 41 0.08 -10.66 4.83
CA VAL A 41 -1.15 -10.29 4.12
C VAL A 41 -0.96 -10.67 2.65
N ASP A 42 -1.84 -11.53 2.15
CA ASP A 42 -1.77 -12.03 0.78
C ASP A 42 -2.10 -10.92 -0.24
N ASP A 43 -3.08 -10.06 0.07
CA ASP A 43 -3.45 -8.92 -0.76
C ASP A 43 -3.20 -7.58 -0.04
N LEU A 44 -1.97 -7.08 -0.22
CA LEU A 44 -1.55 -5.79 0.30
C LEU A 44 -2.23 -4.64 -0.46
N VAL A 45 -2.58 -4.84 -1.72
CA VAL A 45 -3.19 -3.84 -2.62
C VAL A 45 -4.62 -3.54 -2.20
N GLU A 46 -5.41 -4.58 -1.92
CA GLU A 46 -6.75 -4.45 -1.34
C GLU A 46 -6.66 -3.73 0.02
N THR A 47 -5.71 -4.14 0.86
CA THR A 47 -5.53 -3.56 2.20
C THR A 47 -5.20 -2.06 2.14
N MET A 48 -4.30 -1.63 1.24
CA MET A 48 -4.00 -0.20 1.07
C MET A 48 -5.16 0.58 0.48
N THR A 49 -5.88 -0.01 -0.48
CA THR A 49 -7.02 0.63 -1.14
C THR A 49 -8.13 0.90 -0.13
N HIS A 50 -8.48 -0.11 0.68
CA HIS A 50 -9.46 0.05 1.73
C HIS A 50 -9.04 1.13 2.72
N ARG A 51 -7.78 1.16 3.12
CA ARG A 51 -7.26 2.16 4.05
C ARG A 51 -7.27 3.58 3.47
N ALA A 52 -6.96 3.73 2.19
CA ALA A 52 -7.05 5.02 1.49
C ALA A 52 -8.50 5.52 1.49
N LEU A 53 -9.46 4.65 1.18
CA LEU A 53 -10.88 4.96 1.24
C LEU A 53 -11.34 5.36 2.66
N GLU A 54 -10.90 4.64 3.70
CA GLU A 54 -11.16 5.01 5.11
C GLU A 54 -10.66 6.42 5.47
N GLN A 55 -9.56 6.85 4.85
CA GLN A 55 -8.92 8.15 5.09
C GLN A 55 -9.47 9.27 4.20
N GLY A 56 -10.44 8.97 3.33
CA GLY A 56 -10.93 9.91 2.32
C GLY A 56 -9.86 10.29 1.29
N VAL A 57 -8.91 9.39 1.05
CA VAL A 57 -7.92 9.46 -0.03
C VAL A 57 -8.56 8.87 -1.27
N GLU A 58 -8.38 9.54 -2.40
CA GLU A 58 -8.89 9.08 -3.69
C GLU A 58 -8.01 7.96 -4.22
N VAL A 59 -8.60 6.90 -4.77
CA VAL A 59 -7.86 5.77 -5.32
C VAL A 59 -8.09 5.72 -6.82
N GLU A 60 -7.01 5.81 -7.59
CA GLU A 60 -7.01 5.82 -9.04
C GLU A 60 -6.31 4.57 -9.58
N ILE A 61 -7.03 3.82 -10.41
CA ILE A 61 -6.51 2.59 -11.04
C ILE A 61 -6.01 2.92 -12.44
N VAL A 62 -4.70 2.94 -12.61
CA VAL A 62 -4.03 3.31 -13.86
C VAL A 62 -3.79 2.08 -14.71
N ARG A 63 -4.18 2.12 -15.99
CA ARG A 63 -3.96 1.03 -16.95
C ARG A 63 -2.85 1.41 -17.92
N GLY A 64 -1.86 0.52 -18.09
CA GLY A 64 -0.84 0.65 -19.14
C GLY A 64 0.11 1.84 -18.99
N SER A 65 0.49 2.19 -17.75
CA SER A 65 1.53 3.19 -17.50
C SER A 65 2.85 2.49 -17.20
N GLU A 66 3.76 2.53 -18.17
CA GLU A 66 5.12 1.99 -18.02
C GLU A 66 5.90 2.74 -16.93
N GLU A 67 5.62 4.02 -16.71
CA GLU A 67 6.26 4.78 -15.63
C GLU A 67 5.81 4.30 -14.24
N LEU A 68 4.52 4.01 -14.06
CA LEU A 68 4.01 3.49 -12.79
C LEU A 68 4.53 2.07 -12.54
N ASP A 69 4.56 1.23 -13.57
CA ASP A 69 5.10 -0.12 -13.49
C ASP A 69 6.60 -0.10 -13.14
N GLY A 70 7.37 0.78 -13.77
CA GLY A 70 8.79 0.98 -13.45
C GLY A 70 9.04 1.53 -12.04
N ALA A 71 8.07 2.21 -11.44
CA ALA A 71 8.13 2.72 -10.07
C ALA A 71 7.73 1.68 -9.00
N GLY A 72 7.33 0.47 -9.40
CA GLY A 72 6.85 -0.58 -8.49
C GLY A 72 5.32 -0.71 -8.43
N SER A 73 4.62 -0.21 -9.45
CA SER A 73 3.16 -0.38 -9.69
C SER A 73 2.21 0.22 -8.64
N VAL A 74 2.75 0.88 -7.60
CA VAL A 74 1.99 1.65 -6.61
C VAL A 74 2.67 3.00 -6.38
N GLY A 75 1.89 4.07 -6.36
CA GLY A 75 2.37 5.42 -6.11
C GLY A 75 1.38 6.25 -5.29
N ALA A 76 1.79 7.42 -4.84
CA ALA A 76 0.92 8.37 -4.16
C ALA A 76 1.27 9.81 -4.53
N LEU A 77 0.24 10.61 -4.78
CA LEU A 77 0.33 12.06 -4.92
C LEU A 77 0.01 12.70 -3.57
N LEU A 78 1.05 13.17 -2.91
CA LEU A 78 0.96 13.88 -1.65
C LEU A 78 0.57 15.35 -1.89
N ARG A 79 -0.15 15.89 -0.91
CA ARG A 79 -0.43 17.31 -0.81
C ARG A 79 0.63 17.87 0.13
N TYR A 80 1.61 18.56 -0.47
CA TYR A 80 2.73 19.30 0.12
C TYR A 80 3.73 18.52 1.00
#